data_AF-A0A7C0Z9V8-F1
#
_entry.id   AF-A0A7C0Z9V8-F1
#
_cell.length_a   1.000
_cell.length_b   1.000
_cell.length_c   1.000
_cell.angle_alpha   90.00
_cell.angle_beta   90.00
_cell.angle_gamma   90.00
#
_symmetry.space_group_name_H-M   'P 1'
#
loop_
_entity.id
_entity.type
_entity.pdbx_description
1 polymer ?
#
loop_
_entity_poly.entity_id
_entity_poly.type
_entity_poly.pdbx_seq_one_letter_code
_entity_poly.pdbx_strand_id
1 'polypeptide(L)'
;MPQRIPLIAGNWKMYKTAGEAAQTARDLVAHLGDVSGVEVMIAPPYTALDAVARVVKDTPLALGAQNLFWADEGAYTGEVAGGMLVDLGCRYVLVGHSERR
;
A
#
# COMPACT_ATOMS: atom_id res chain seq x y z
N MET A 1 3.96 -28.94 -8.18
CA MET A 1 3.98 -27.87 -7.16
C MET A 1 3.04 -26.77 -7.64
N PRO A 2 2.20 -26.16 -6.79
CA PRO A 2 1.38 -25.03 -7.24
C PRO A 2 2.29 -23.89 -7.71
N GLN A 3 1.98 -23.33 -8.87
CA GLN A 3 2.72 -22.22 -9.45
C GLN A 3 2.43 -20.95 -8.63
N ARG A 4 3.47 -20.41 -7.98
CA ARG A 4 3.36 -19.14 -7.22
C ARG A 4 3.44 -17.97 -8.19
N ILE A 5 2.56 -16.99 -8.02
CA ILE A 5 2.65 -15.71 -8.71
C ILE A 5 3.68 -14.85 -7.96
N PRO A 6 4.73 -14.32 -8.61
CA PRO A 6 5.66 -13.39 -7.99
C PRO A 6 4.95 -12.11 -7.55
N LEU A 7 5.38 -11.53 -6.42
CA LEU A 7 4.92 -10.24 -5.92
C LEU A 7 6.10 -9.26 -5.88
N ILE A 8 5.97 -8.12 -6.54
CA ILE A 8 6.92 -7.02 -6.46
C ILE A 8 6.32 -5.91 -5.60
N ALA A 9 6.97 -5.61 -4.48
CA ALA A 9 6.47 -4.66 -3.50
C ALA A 9 7.36 -3.42 -3.36
N GLY A 10 6.80 -2.26 -3.66
CA GLY A 10 7.44 -0.95 -3.47
C GLY A 10 7.11 -0.36 -2.10
N ASN A 11 8.01 -0.52 -1.12
CA ASN A 11 7.93 0.22 0.14
C ASN A 11 8.43 1.66 -0.06
N TRP A 12 7.53 2.65 -0.01
CA TRP A 12 7.91 4.05 -0.21
C TRP A 12 8.51 4.71 1.02
N LYS A 13 8.53 4.03 2.18
CA LYS A 13 9.05 4.54 3.46
C LYS A 13 8.51 5.95 3.76
N MET A 14 9.31 6.79 4.41
CA MET A 14 8.95 8.17 4.76
C MET A 14 9.23 9.16 3.63
N TYR A 15 8.65 8.91 2.44
CA TYR A 15 8.78 9.79 1.28
C TYR A 15 7.42 10.13 0.67
N LYS A 16 7.36 11.33 0.07
CA LYS A 16 6.24 11.93 -0.67
C LYS A 16 5.12 12.47 0.21
N THR A 17 4.67 13.66 -0.16
CA THR A 17 3.38 14.23 0.22
C THR A 17 2.25 13.50 -0.52
N ALA A 18 0.99 13.72 -0.12
CA ALA A 18 -0.17 13.12 -0.78
C ALA A 18 -0.25 13.40 -2.29
N GLY A 19 0.11 14.62 -2.73
CA GLY A 19 0.10 15.01 -4.14
C GLY A 19 1.19 14.29 -4.95
N GLU A 20 2.43 14.28 -4.44
CA GLU A 20 3.56 13.58 -5.08
C GLU A 20 3.33 12.07 -5.16
N ALA A 21 2.76 11.49 -4.09
CA ALA A 21 2.37 10.10 -4.00
C ALA A 21 1.30 9.74 -5.04
N ALA A 22 0.24 10.54 -5.14
CA ALA A 22 -0.81 10.34 -6.13
C ALA A 22 -0.25 10.46 -7.56
N GLN A 23 0.61 11.44 -7.83
CA GLN A 23 1.23 11.59 -9.16
C GLN A 23 2.10 10.36 -9.49
N THR A 24 2.96 9.95 -8.57
CA THR A 24 3.80 8.76 -8.75
C THR A 24 2.96 7.50 -9.02
N ALA A 25 1.83 7.34 -8.31
CA ALA A 25 0.93 6.22 -8.52
C ALA A 25 0.27 6.26 -9.91
N ARG A 26 -0.14 7.44 -10.40
CA ARG A 26 -0.69 7.59 -11.77
C ARG A 26 0.33 7.20 -12.81
N ASP A 27 1.56 7.67 -12.65
CA ASP A 27 2.66 7.36 -13.55
C ASP A 27 2.90 5.84 -13.54
N LEU A 28 2.97 5.21 -12.36
CA LEU A 28 3.17 3.77 -12.25
C LEU A 28 2.04 2.96 -12.92
N VAL A 29 0.77 3.33 -12.69
CA VAL A 29 -0.38 2.70 -13.35
C VAL A 29 -0.26 2.80 -14.87
N ALA A 30 0.11 3.97 -15.40
CA ALA A 30 0.28 4.16 -16.85
C ALA A 30 1.41 3.29 -17.44
N HIS A 31 2.49 3.06 -16.67
CA HIS A 31 3.62 2.23 -17.12
C HIS A 31 3.38 0.73 -16.95
N LEU A 32 2.48 0.31 -16.05
CA LEU A 32 2.18 -1.11 -15.83
C LEU A 32 1.48 -1.75 -17.03
N GLY A 33 0.64 -1.01 -17.77
CA GLY A 33 -0.05 -1.50 -18.97
C GLY A 33 -0.72 -2.87 -18.73
N ASP A 34 -0.45 -3.83 -19.61
CA ASP A 34 -1.00 -5.20 -19.56
C ASP A 34 -0.03 -6.22 -18.93
N VAL A 35 0.85 -5.78 -18.02
CA VAL A 35 1.75 -6.68 -17.28
C VAL A 35 0.93 -7.79 -16.61
N SER A 36 1.31 -9.05 -16.88
CA SER A 36 0.64 -10.24 -16.39
C SER A 36 1.65 -11.23 -15.80
N GLY A 37 1.16 -12.16 -14.98
CA GLY A 37 2.00 -13.18 -14.34
C GLY A 37 2.86 -12.66 -13.18
N VAL A 38 2.64 -11.41 -12.72
CA VAL A 38 3.25 -10.81 -11.54
C VAL A 38 2.23 -9.90 -10.85
N GLU A 39 2.17 -9.95 -9.52
CA GLU A 39 1.43 -8.97 -8.72
C GLU A 39 2.36 -7.79 -8.39
N VAL A 40 1.84 -6.58 -8.44
CA VAL A 40 2.58 -5.36 -8.07
C VAL A 40 1.82 -4.63 -6.97
N MET A 41 2.52 -4.23 -5.92
CA MET A 41 1.93 -3.45 -4.83
C MET A 41 2.83 -2.27 -4.41
N ILE A 42 2.23 -1.19 -3.94
CA ILE A 42 2.93 -0.04 -3.34
C ILE A 42 2.43 0.26 -1.93
N ALA A 43 3.35 0.63 -1.04
CA ALA A 43 3.07 1.04 0.34
C ALA A 43 3.49 2.50 0.58
N PRO A 44 2.61 3.48 0.30
CA PRO A 44 2.85 4.89 0.62
C PRO A 44 2.81 5.16 2.14
N PRO A 45 3.31 6.32 2.61
CA PRO A 45 3.10 6.75 4.00
C PRO A 45 1.60 6.99 4.26
N TYR A 46 1.16 6.85 5.52
CA TYR A 46 -0.26 6.98 5.89
C TYR A 46 -0.89 8.32 5.45
N THR A 47 -0.11 9.41 5.52
CA THR A 47 -0.54 10.76 5.12
C THR A 47 -0.88 10.88 3.63
N ALA A 48 -0.49 9.89 2.81
CA ALA A 48 -0.75 9.83 1.39
C ALA A 48 -1.65 8.64 0.98
N LEU A 49 -2.03 7.78 1.93
CA LEU A 49 -2.64 6.48 1.63
C LEU A 49 -3.99 6.61 0.90
N ASP A 50 -4.89 7.48 1.36
CA ASP A 50 -6.17 7.74 0.70
C ASP A 50 -6.00 8.37 -0.71
N ALA A 51 -5.05 9.30 -0.86
CA ALA A 51 -4.79 9.92 -2.16
C ALA A 51 -4.30 8.89 -3.20
N VAL A 52 -3.46 7.93 -2.77
CA VAL A 52 -3.02 6.82 -3.62
C VAL A 52 -4.14 5.82 -3.84
N ALA A 53 -4.94 5.49 -2.81
CA ALA A 53 -6.09 4.58 -2.91
C ALA A 53 -7.04 4.98 -4.05
N ARG A 54 -7.37 6.27 -4.14
CA ARG A 54 -8.23 6.82 -5.20
C ARG A 54 -7.63 6.68 -6.60
N VAL A 55 -6.31 6.71 -6.72
CA VAL A 55 -5.61 6.59 -8.01
C VAL A 55 -5.55 5.14 -8.47
N VAL A 56 -5.28 4.21 -7.54
CA VAL A 56 -5.06 2.79 -7.88
C VAL A 56 -6.34 1.97 -7.89
N LYS A 57 -7.47 2.57 -7.48
CA LYS A 57 -8.79 1.95 -7.56
C LYS A 57 -9.08 1.47 -8.97
N ASP A 58 -9.54 0.22 -9.09
CA ASP A 58 -9.88 -0.44 -10.35
C ASP A 58 -8.68 -0.57 -11.33
N THR A 59 -7.44 -0.54 -10.82
CA THR A 59 -6.20 -0.80 -11.56
C THR A 59 -5.54 -2.10 -11.10
N PRO A 60 -4.60 -2.69 -11.87
CA PRO A 60 -3.86 -3.88 -11.43
C PRO A 60 -2.85 -3.61 -10.29
N LEU A 61 -2.62 -2.34 -9.93
CA LEU A 61 -1.68 -1.97 -8.87
C LEU A 61 -2.35 -2.10 -7.50
N ALA A 62 -1.87 -3.03 -6.66
CA ALA A 62 -2.41 -3.21 -5.32
C ALA A 62 -1.90 -2.16 -4.33
N LEU A 63 -2.77 -1.74 -3.42
CA LEU A 63 -2.41 -0.86 -2.31
C LEU A 63 -1.99 -1.67 -1.09
N GLY A 64 -0.93 -1.23 -0.43
CA GLY A 64 -0.55 -1.73 0.89
C GLY A 64 -0.20 -0.62 1.87
N ALA A 65 -0.04 -0.97 3.14
CA ALA A 65 0.38 -0.07 4.21
C ALA A 65 1.75 -0.47 4.78
N GLN A 66 2.43 0.48 5.44
CA GLN A 66 3.79 0.27 5.97
C GLN A 66 3.83 -0.37 7.36
N ASN A 67 2.72 -0.36 8.09
CA ASN A 67 2.54 -1.02 9.38
C ASN A 67 1.03 -1.13 9.68
N LEU A 68 0.67 -1.86 10.74
CA LEU A 68 -0.63 -1.74 11.41
C LEU A 68 -0.45 -2.02 12.90
N PHE A 69 -1.45 -1.62 13.68
CA PHE A 69 -1.60 -2.03 15.07
C PHE A 69 -2.38 -3.35 15.16
N TRP A 70 -2.17 -4.11 16.23
CA TRP A 70 -2.72 -5.46 16.38
C TRP A 70 -4.19 -5.48 16.85
N ALA A 71 -4.67 -4.39 17.47
CA ALA A 71 -6.04 -4.30 17.94
C ALA A 71 -6.98 -3.82 16.83
N ASP A 72 -8.23 -4.30 16.85
CA ASP A 72 -9.27 -3.91 15.89
C ASP A 72 -9.68 -2.44 16.04
N GLU A 73 -9.78 -1.95 17.28
CA GLU A 73 -10.01 -0.55 17.64
C GLU A 73 -9.67 -0.30 19.13
N GLY A 74 -9.55 0.97 19.54
CA GLY A 74 -9.36 1.33 20.94
C GLY A 74 -8.70 2.69 21.16
N ALA A 75 -8.42 3.00 22.43
CA ALA A 75 -7.77 4.25 22.86
C ALA A 75 -6.25 4.24 22.62
N TYR A 76 -5.84 4.09 21.36
CA TYR A 76 -4.45 4.01 20.91
C TYR A 76 -4.10 5.20 20.02
N THR A 77 -3.89 6.38 20.62
CA THR A 77 -3.62 7.62 19.88
C THR A 77 -2.41 7.47 18.95
N GLY A 78 -2.64 7.70 17.66
CA GLY A 78 -1.60 7.64 16.61
C GLY A 78 -1.43 6.28 15.93
N GLU A 79 -2.10 5.24 16.43
CA GLU A 79 -2.08 3.91 15.82
C GLU A 79 -3.10 3.76 14.69
N VAL A 80 -2.85 2.81 13.79
CA VAL A 80 -3.71 2.52 12.63
C VAL A 80 -4.19 1.08 12.71
N ALA A 81 -5.49 0.89 12.86
CA ALA A 81 -6.11 -0.44 12.91
C ALA A 81 -6.21 -1.07 11.51
N GLY A 82 -6.25 -2.40 11.47
CA GLY A 82 -6.41 -3.15 10.22
C GLY A 82 -7.69 -2.77 9.45
N GLY A 83 -8.80 -2.57 10.15
CA GLY A 83 -10.08 -2.17 9.54
C GLY A 83 -10.00 -0.82 8.80
N MET A 84 -9.23 0.14 9.31
CA MET A 84 -9.03 1.44 8.66
C MET A 84 -8.29 1.31 7.33
N LEU A 85 -7.37 0.35 7.23
CA LEU A 85 -6.62 0.08 6.00
C LEU A 85 -7.47 -0.65 4.97
N VAL A 86 -8.29 -1.60 5.42
CA VAL A 86 -9.23 -2.32 4.55
C VAL A 86 -10.26 -1.37 3.93
N ASP A 87 -10.75 -0.40 4.69
CA ASP A 87 -11.67 0.65 4.21
C ASP A 87 -11.08 1.46 3.03
N LEU A 88 -9.77 1.73 3.08
CA LEU A 88 -9.03 2.39 1.99
C LEU A 88 -8.66 1.44 0.83
N GLY A 89 -9.01 0.16 0.90
CA GLY A 89 -8.71 -0.84 -0.13
C GLY A 89 -7.30 -1.42 -0.06
N CYS A 90 -6.60 -1.29 1.07
CA CYS A 90 -5.32 -2.00 1.26
C CYS A 90 -5.53 -3.52 1.26
N ARG A 91 -4.73 -4.23 0.46
CA ARG A 91 -4.69 -5.70 0.41
C ARG A 91 -3.50 -6.29 1.18
N TYR A 92 -2.46 -5.49 1.40
CA TYR A 92 -1.21 -5.92 2.02
C TYR A 92 -0.80 -4.96 3.13
N VAL A 93 -0.09 -5.45 4.14
CA VAL A 93 0.56 -4.60 5.14
C VAL A 93 1.94 -5.16 5.44
N LEU A 94 2.95 -4.28 5.42
CA LEU A 94 4.29 -4.62 5.88
C LEU A 94 4.29 -4.74 7.41
N VAL A 95 4.90 -5.79 7.96
CA VAL A 95 5.01 -6.00 9.41
C VAL A 95 6.44 -6.38 9.76
N GLY A 96 7.00 -5.73 10.78
CA GLY A 96 8.33 -6.04 11.27
C GLY A 96 9.45 -5.68 10.29
N HIS A 97 9.31 -4.57 9.57
CA HIS A 97 10.40 -3.95 8.83
C HIS A 97 11.53 -3.57 9.80
N SER A 98 12.81 -3.67 9.38
CA SER A 98 13.96 -3.43 10.27
C SER A 98 13.97 -2.03 10.88
N GLU A 99 13.50 -1.00 10.16
CA GLU A 99 13.36 0.37 10.67
C GLU A 99 12.31 0.51 11.80
N ARG A 100 11.56 -0.56 12.11
CA ARG A 100 10.60 -0.63 13.22
C ARG A 100 11.00 -1.62 14.32
N ARG A 101 12.11 -2.34 14.17
CA ARG A 101 12.62 -3.32 15.15
C ARG A 101 13.77 -2.73 15.94
#